data_AF-A0A6B2XNC7-F1
#
_entry.id   AF-A0A6B2XNC7-F1
#
_cell.length_a   1.000
_cell.length_b   1.000
_cell.length_c   1.000
_cell.angle_alpha   90.00
_cell.angle_beta   90.00
_cell.angle_gamma   90.00
#
_symmetry.space_group_name_H-M   'P 1'
#
loop_
_entity.id
_entity.type
_entity.pdbx_description
1 polymer ?
#
loop_
_entity_poly.entity_id
_entity_poly.type
_entity_poly.pdbx_seq_one_letter_code
_entity_poly.pdbx_strand_id
1 'polypeptide(L)'
;YRDAEFTEMDVDAVLARHPAVALVDELAHTNVPGSRNVKRWQDVEELLQAGIDVVSTVNIQHLESLGDVVETITGVRQRETVPDEVARRADQIERVDMSPQALRRRMAHGNVYKPDKVDAALSNSFRPGNLTA
;
A
#
# COMPACT_ATOMS: atom_id res chain seq x y z
N TYR A 1 -16.51 8.32 -0.39
CA TYR A 1 -17.27 9.11 -1.38
C TYR A 1 -18.10 8.14 -2.23
N ARG A 2 -19.44 8.30 -2.24
CA ARG A 2 -20.49 7.33 -2.64
C ARG A 2 -20.53 6.03 -1.81
N ASP A 3 -21.37 6.03 -0.77
CA ASP A 3 -21.96 4.89 -0.04
C ASP A 3 -21.07 3.72 0.40
N ALA A 4 -19.76 3.90 0.47
CA ALA A 4 -18.85 2.97 1.12
C ALA A 4 -18.42 3.52 2.48
N GLU A 5 -18.57 2.71 3.54
CA GLU A 5 -17.90 2.93 4.81
C GLU A 5 -16.41 2.70 4.60
N PHE A 6 -15.61 3.74 4.84
CA PHE A 6 -14.16 3.64 4.83
C PHE A 6 -13.71 3.65 6.29
N THR A 7 -13.06 2.58 6.71
CA THR A 7 -12.42 2.49 8.03
C THR A 7 -11.03 3.08 7.92
N GLU A 8 -10.68 3.97 8.85
CA GLU A 8 -9.37 4.60 8.89
C GLU A 8 -8.69 4.36 10.24
N MET A 9 -7.35 4.40 10.25
CA MET A 9 -6.60 4.22 11.48
C MET A 9 -6.88 5.39 12.44
N ASP A 10 -7.25 5.07 13.68
CA ASP A 10 -7.39 6.06 14.74
C ASP A 10 -6.01 6.40 15.31
N VAL A 11 -5.33 7.37 14.69
CA VAL A 11 -3.99 7.82 15.07
C VAL A 11 -3.96 8.28 16.53
N ASP A 12 -4.97 9.03 16.97
CA ASP A 12 -5.03 9.57 18.32
C ASP A 12 -5.17 8.47 19.37
N ALA A 13 -5.98 7.45 19.10
CA ALA A 13 -6.09 6.29 19.98
C ALA A 13 -4.78 5.49 20.05
N VAL A 14 -4.04 5.35 18.94
CA VAL A 14 -2.73 4.67 18.94
C VAL A 14 -1.70 5.47 19.74
N LEU A 15 -1.63 6.79 19.54
CA LEU A 15 -0.74 7.68 20.30
C LEU A 15 -1.06 7.64 21.80
N ALA A 16 -2.34 7.71 22.17
CA ALA A 16 -2.77 7.64 23.56
C ALA A 16 -2.46 6.29 24.22
N ARG A 17 -2.55 5.19 23.45
CA ARG A 17 -2.20 3.85 23.93
C ARG A 17 -0.69 3.66 24.08
N HIS A 18 0.11 4.38 23.30
CA HIS A 18 1.58 4.34 23.29
C HIS A 18 2.16 2.90 23.28
N PRO A 19 1.86 2.10 22.24
CA PRO A 19 2.45 0.77 22.11
C PRO A 19 3.95 0.83 21.81
N ALA A 20 4.67 -0.25 22.12
CA ALA A 20 6.04 -0.42 21.63
C ALA A 20 6.08 -0.54 20.09
N VAL A 21 5.13 -1.28 19.50
CA VAL A 21 5.04 -1.51 18.05
C VAL A 21 3.60 -1.34 17.55
N ALA A 22 3.42 -0.68 16.41
CA ALA A 22 2.18 -0.59 15.64
C ALA A 22 2.33 -1.28 14.27
N LEU A 23 1.30 -2.02 13.85
CA LEU A 23 1.20 -2.59 12.51
C LEU A 23 0.29 -1.70 11.67
N VAL A 24 0.84 -1.11 10.61
CA VAL A 24 0.12 -0.14 9.77
C VAL A 24 0.19 -0.58 8.32
N ASP A 25 -0.88 -1.11 7.78
CA ASP A 25 -0.90 -1.61 6.42
C ASP A 25 -1.07 -0.48 5.38
N GLU A 26 -0.64 -0.74 4.14
CA GLU A 26 -0.76 0.17 3.00
C GLU A 26 -0.12 1.56 3.22
N LEU A 27 1.20 1.64 3.31
CA LEU A 27 1.93 2.92 3.51
C LEU A 27 1.58 4.00 2.48
N ALA A 28 1.20 3.59 1.27
CA ALA A 28 0.82 4.46 0.16
C ALA A 28 -0.60 5.02 0.24
N HIS A 29 -1.41 4.55 1.19
CA HIS A 29 -2.82 4.89 1.28
C HIS A 29 -3.05 6.41 1.35
N THR A 30 -4.08 6.88 0.66
CA THR A 30 -4.58 8.25 0.76
C THR A 30 -5.76 8.27 1.72
N ASN A 31 -5.56 8.90 2.87
CA ASN A 31 -6.54 8.92 3.94
C ASN A 31 -7.85 9.57 3.48
N VAL A 32 -8.94 9.19 4.13
CA VAL A 32 -10.26 9.72 3.80
C VAL A 32 -10.32 11.25 3.97
N PRO A 33 -11.05 11.98 3.11
CA PRO A 33 -11.18 13.42 3.25
C PRO A 33 -11.66 13.84 4.64
N GLY A 34 -11.02 14.84 5.23
CA GLY A 34 -11.29 15.28 6.61
C GLY A 34 -10.42 14.64 7.68
N SER A 35 -9.58 13.66 7.31
CA SER A 35 -8.51 13.14 8.17
C SER A 35 -7.48 14.23 8.49
N ARG A 36 -6.79 14.08 9.63
CA ARG A 36 -5.70 14.98 10.05
C ARG A 36 -4.62 15.10 8.97
N ASN A 37 -4.15 13.95 8.49
CA ASN A 37 -3.16 13.85 7.43
C ASN A 37 -3.80 13.37 6.13
N VAL A 38 -3.18 13.75 5.02
CA VAL A 38 -3.64 13.37 3.67
C VAL A 38 -3.16 11.96 3.33
N LYS A 39 -2.02 11.53 3.86
CA LYS A 39 -1.36 10.27 3.51
C LYS A 39 -1.03 9.46 4.75
N ARG A 40 -1.19 8.13 4.65
CA ARG A 40 -0.89 7.23 5.76
C ARG A 40 0.57 7.24 6.20
N TRP A 41 1.50 7.50 5.27
CA TRP A 41 2.91 7.67 5.65
C TRP A 41 3.15 8.87 6.59
N GLN A 42 2.30 9.90 6.56
CA GLN A 42 2.38 11.03 7.50
C GLN A 42 1.87 10.61 8.89
N ASP A 43 0.84 9.77 8.95
CA ASP A 43 0.40 9.18 10.23
C ASP A 43 1.51 8.31 10.83
N VAL A 44 2.19 7.52 9.99
CA VAL A 44 3.35 6.72 10.42
C VAL A 44 4.47 7.63 10.93
N GLU A 45 4.73 8.78 10.31
CA GLU A 45 5.70 9.74 10.84
C GLU A 45 5.30 10.28 12.23
N GLU A 46 4.03 10.57 12.48
CA GLU A 46 3.55 10.98 13.82
C GLU A 46 3.80 9.88 14.86
N LEU A 47 3.52 8.63 14.52
CA LEU A 47 3.76 7.49 15.43
C LEU A 47 5.26 7.33 15.73
N LEU A 48 6.11 7.39 14.69
CA LEU A 48 7.56 7.31 14.85
C LEU A 48 8.12 8.47 15.70
N GLN A 49 7.62 9.69 15.51
CA GLN A 49 8.00 10.85 16.31
C GLN A 49 7.60 10.72 17.79
N ALA A 50 6.52 9.99 18.09
CA ALA A 50 6.11 9.66 19.44
C ALA A 50 6.93 8.51 20.07
N GLY A 51 7.88 7.94 19.34
CA GLY A 51 8.73 6.83 19.78
C GLY A 51 8.06 5.45 19.68
N ILE A 52 7.05 5.31 18.81
CA ILE A 52 6.38 4.04 18.54
C ILE A 52 7.01 3.41 17.30
N ASP A 53 7.51 2.18 17.40
CA ASP A 53 8.03 1.46 16.23
C ASP A 53 6.87 1.08 15.29
N VAL A 54 7.09 1.14 13.98
CA VAL A 54 6.07 0.83 12.99
C VAL A 54 6.53 -0.24 12.01
N VAL A 55 5.72 -1.28 11.84
CA VAL A 55 5.85 -2.24 10.73
C VAL A 55 4.76 -1.96 9.73
N SER A 56 5.14 -1.78 8.47
CA SER A 56 4.21 -1.41 7.39
C SER A 56 4.45 -2.24 6.12
N THR A 57 3.48 -2.18 5.20
CA THR A 57 3.61 -2.80 3.88
C THR A 57 3.45 -1.75 2.78
N VAL A 58 4.16 -1.95 1.67
CA VAL A 58 4.04 -1.11 0.48
C VAL A 58 4.36 -1.94 -0.75
N ASN A 59 3.54 -1.81 -1.79
CA ASN A 59 3.89 -2.34 -3.11
C ASN A 59 4.82 -1.35 -3.82
N ILE A 60 5.88 -1.87 -4.46
CA ILE A 60 6.91 -1.06 -5.11
C ILE A 60 6.36 -0.08 -6.17
N GLN A 61 5.21 -0.41 -6.78
CA GLN A 61 4.53 0.45 -7.75
C GLN A 61 4.11 1.83 -7.20
N HIS A 62 4.02 1.97 -5.88
CA HIS A 62 3.63 3.22 -5.23
C HIS A 62 4.80 4.15 -4.93
N LEU A 63 6.05 3.74 -5.17
CA LEU A 63 7.19 4.65 -5.03
C LEU A 63 7.16 5.70 -6.13
N GLU A 64 7.32 6.97 -5.75
CA GLU A 64 7.22 8.09 -6.69
C GLU A 64 8.20 7.99 -7.86
N SER A 65 9.43 7.57 -7.60
CA SER A 65 10.45 7.39 -8.65
C SER A 65 10.09 6.35 -9.72
N LEU A 66 9.15 5.45 -9.43
CA LEU A 66 8.73 4.37 -10.33
C LEU A 66 7.43 4.68 -11.06
N GLY A 67 6.78 5.81 -10.76
CA GLY A 67 5.48 6.18 -11.33
C GLY A 67 5.44 6.14 -12.86
N ASP A 68 6.41 6.78 -13.52
CA ASP A 68 6.46 6.87 -14.99
C ASP A 68 6.70 5.50 -15.65
N VAL A 69 7.54 4.66 -15.02
CA VAL A 69 7.84 3.30 -15.50
C VAL A 69 6.60 2.41 -15.35
N VAL A 70 5.94 2.48 -14.19
CA VAL A 70 4.70 1.73 -13.92
C VAL A 70 3.58 2.17 -14.87
N GLU A 71 3.41 3.46 -15.11
CA GLU A 71 2.41 3.98 -16.05
C GLU A 71 2.71 3.51 -17.48
N THR A 72 3.98 3.52 -17.90
CA THR A 72 4.39 3.01 -19.22
C THR A 72 4.07 1.52 -19.40
N ILE A 73 4.30 0.71 -18.38
CA ILE A 73 4.07 -0.74 -18.42
C ILE A 73 2.57 -1.07 -18.32
N THR A 74 1.86 -0.44 -17.39
CA THR A 74 0.48 -0.82 -17.04
C THR A 74 -0.59 -0.01 -17.78
N GLY A 75 -0.22 1.15 -18.33
CA GLY A 75 -1.14 2.14 -18.89
C GLY A 75 -1.98 2.88 -17.83
N VAL A 76 -1.67 2.69 -16.54
CA VAL A 76 -2.43 3.26 -15.42
C VAL A 76 -1.51 4.11 -14.55
N ARG A 77 -1.86 5.40 -14.45
CA ARG A 77 -1.19 6.33 -13.53
C ARG A 77 -1.54 6.03 -12.08
N GLN A 78 -0.52 5.82 -11.26
CA GLN A 78 -0.70 5.63 -9.82
C GLN A 78 -1.09 6.96 -9.16
N ARG A 79 -2.18 6.94 -8.39
CA ARG A 79 -2.66 8.10 -7.64
C ARG A 79 -2.22 8.08 -6.18
N GLU A 80 -2.01 6.88 -5.67
CA GLU A 80 -1.52 6.65 -4.32
C GLU A 80 -0.01 6.43 -4.39
N THR A 81 0.74 7.42 -3.95
CA THR A 81 2.20 7.39 -3.98
C THR A 81 2.81 7.60 -2.60
N VAL A 82 4.06 7.16 -2.46
CA VAL A 82 4.93 7.36 -1.30
C VAL A 82 6.23 7.96 -1.81
N PRO A 83 6.68 9.10 -1.26
CA PRO A 83 8.00 9.63 -1.56
C PRO A 83 9.08 8.60 -1.23
N ASP A 84 10.02 8.39 -2.14
CA ASP A 84 11.06 7.39 -1.95
C ASP A 84 11.86 7.56 -0.64
N GLU A 85 12.01 8.80 -0.17
CA GLU A 85 12.70 9.07 1.10
C GLU A 85 12.01 8.44 2.31
N VAL A 86 10.67 8.33 2.28
CA VAL A 86 9.90 7.69 3.36
C VAL A 86 10.29 6.22 3.45
N ALA A 87 10.33 5.52 2.31
CA ALA A 87 10.76 4.13 2.26
C ALA A 87 12.25 3.97 2.59
N ARG A 88 13.11 4.89 2.13
CA ARG A 88 14.57 4.86 2.38
C ARG A 88 14.95 5.09 3.84
N ARG A 89 14.12 5.77 4.63
CA ARG A 89 14.35 5.98 6.07
C ARG A 89 14.00 4.76 6.92
N ALA A 90 13.40 3.72 6.35
CA ALA A 90 13.11 2.50 7.09
C ALA A 90 14.41 1.83 7.55
N ASP A 91 14.48 1.48 8.84
CA ASP A 91 15.65 0.78 9.41
C ASP A 91 15.86 -0.61 8.78
N GLN A 92 14.76 -1.25 8.37
CA GLN A 92 14.75 -2.55 7.71
C GLN A 92 13.71 -2.59 6.58
N ILE A 93 14.07 -3.24 5.48
CA ILE A 93 13.19 -3.48 4.34
C ILE A 93 13.23 -4.97 4.02
N GLU A 94 12.08 -5.63 4.19
CA GLU A 94 11.91 -7.04 3.84
C GLU A 94 11.21 -7.17 2.49
N ARG A 95 11.89 -7.78 1.51
CA ARG A 95 11.33 -7.99 0.18
C ARG A 95 10.51 -9.28 0.15
N VAL A 96 9.21 -9.14 -0.01
CA VAL A 96 8.29 -10.28 -0.17
C VAL A 96 8.07 -10.56 -1.66
N ASP A 97 8.69 -11.62 -2.17
CA ASP A 97 8.60 -12.00 -3.59
C ASP A 97 7.63 -13.15 -3.86
N MET A 98 7.02 -13.13 -5.03
CA MET A 98 6.22 -14.23 -5.56
C MET A 98 6.34 -14.30 -7.08
N SER A 99 6.44 -15.51 -7.64
CA SER A 99 6.45 -15.64 -9.11
C SER A 99 5.11 -15.19 -9.70
N PRO A 100 5.10 -14.55 -10.89
CA PRO A 100 3.85 -14.12 -11.54
C PRO A 100 2.83 -15.24 -11.68
N GLN A 101 3.28 -16.46 -11.99
CA GLN A 101 2.42 -17.63 -12.12
C GLN A 101 1.78 -18.04 -10.78
N ALA A 102 2.53 -17.98 -9.68
CA ALA A 102 2.02 -18.28 -8.35
C ALA A 102 0.98 -17.23 -7.90
N LEU A 103 1.24 -15.95 -8.17
CA LEU A 103 0.31 -14.86 -7.86
C LEU A 103 -1.01 -15.04 -8.63
N ARG A 104 -0.94 -15.28 -9.94
CA ARG A 104 -2.13 -15.53 -10.78
C ARG A 104 -2.93 -16.74 -10.29
N ARG A 105 -2.27 -17.82 -9.88
CA ARG A 105 -2.95 -18.98 -9.26
C ARG A 105 -3.67 -18.58 -7.98
N ARG A 106 -3.04 -17.84 -7.06
CA ARG A 106 -3.68 -17.38 -5.83
C ARG A 106 -4.92 -16.51 -6.10
N MET A 107 -4.87 -15.66 -7.12
CA MET A 107 -6.02 -14.85 -7.54
C MET A 107 -7.17 -15.71 -8.09
N ALA A 108 -6.86 -16.68 -8.96
CA ALA A 108 -7.86 -17.59 -9.54
C ALA A 108 -8.56 -18.46 -8.48
N HIS A 109 -7.88 -18.78 -7.39
CA HIS A 109 -8.46 -19.49 -6.25
C HIS A 109 -9.26 -18.59 -5.29
N GLY A 110 -9.40 -17.29 -5.57
CA GLY A 110 -10.17 -16.35 -4.74
C GLY A 110 -9.48 -15.92 -3.44
N ASN A 111 -8.19 -16.23 -3.28
CA ASN A 111 -7.43 -15.98 -2.04
C ASN A 111 -6.85 -14.56 -1.92
N VAL A 112 -7.10 -13.69 -2.92
CA VAL A 112 -6.47 -12.36 -3.04
C VAL A 112 -7.50 -11.27 -3.32
N TYR A 113 -8.53 -11.58 -4.12
CA TYR A 113 -9.65 -10.68 -4.40
C TYR A 113 -10.97 -11.43 -4.28
N LYS A 114 -12.04 -10.69 -3.96
CA LYS A 114 -13.40 -11.21 -4.08
C LYS A 114 -13.64 -11.67 -5.54
N PRO A 115 -14.34 -12.80 -5.78
CA PRO A 115 -14.43 -13.45 -7.09
C PRO A 115 -14.87 -12.52 -8.24
N ASP A 116 -15.72 -11.55 -7.93
CA ASP A 116 -16.26 -10.53 -8.81
C ASP A 116 -15.23 -9.51 -9.33
N LYS A 117 -14.07 -9.36 -8.66
CA LYS A 117 -12.98 -8.47 -9.08
C LYS A 117 -11.78 -9.20 -9.69
N VAL A 118 -11.78 -10.54 -9.63
CA VAL A 118 -10.66 -11.37 -10.09
C VAL A 118 -10.42 -11.21 -11.59
N ASP A 119 -11.45 -11.29 -12.41
CA ASP A 119 -11.31 -11.24 -13.88
C ASP A 119 -10.83 -9.87 -14.38
N ALA A 120 -11.32 -8.78 -13.79
CA ALA A 120 -10.90 -7.42 -14.13
C ALA A 120 -9.45 -7.14 -13.69
N ALA A 121 -9.05 -7.63 -12.51
CA ALA A 121 -7.67 -7.50 -12.04
C ALA A 121 -6.71 -8.32 -12.91
N LEU A 122 -7.05 -9.58 -13.20
CA LEU A 122 -6.26 -10.48 -14.05
C LEU A 122 -6.11 -9.98 -15.49
N SER A 123 -7.12 -9.29 -16.02
CA SER A 123 -7.13 -8.78 -17.39
C SER A 123 -6.39 -7.45 -17.56
N ASN A 124 -6.08 -6.73 -16.48
CA ASN A 124 -5.38 -5.43 -16.52
C ASN A 124 -4.03 -5.50 -15.83
N SER A 125 -3.96 -5.26 -14.52
CA SER A 125 -2.69 -5.09 -13.79
C SER A 125 -1.87 -6.37 -13.68
N PHE A 126 -2.50 -7.56 -13.71
CA PHE A 126 -1.83 -8.85 -13.45
C PHE A 126 -1.54 -9.65 -14.73
N ARG A 127 -1.34 -8.98 -15.86
CA ARG A 127 -0.83 -9.61 -17.09
C ARG A 127 0.61 -10.09 -16.86
N PRO A 128 1.02 -11.24 -17.44
CA PRO A 128 2.38 -11.76 -17.28
C PRO A 128 3.49 -10.74 -17.59
N GLY A 129 3.30 -9.92 -18.64
CA GLY A 129 4.26 -8.86 -18.99
C GLY A 129 4.40 -7.79 -17.92
N ASN A 130 3.31 -7.42 -17.23
CA ASN A 130 3.33 -6.36 -16.21
C ASN A 130 3.93 -6.86 -14.89
N LEU A 131 3.82 -8.16 -14.60
CA LEU A 131 4.32 -8.77 -13.36
C LEU A 131 5.78 -9.21 -13.43
N THR A 132 6.34 -9.27 -14.64
CA THR A 132 7.74 -9.70 -14.86
C THR A 132 8.67 -8.53 -15.15
N ALA A 133 8.10 -7.36 -15.46
CA ALA A 133 8.83 -6.14 -15.83
C ALA A 133 9.38 -5.40 -14.60
#